data_AF-A0AAJ6FZ56-F1
#
_entry.id   AF-A0AAJ6FZ56-F1
#
_cell.length_a   1.000
_cell.length_b   1.000
_cell.length_c   1.000
_cell.angle_alpha   90.00
_cell.angle_beta   90.00
_cell.angle_gamma   90.00
#
_symmetry.space_group_name_H-M   'P 1'
#
loop_
_entity.id
_entity.type
_entity.pdbx_description
1 polymer ?
#
loop_
_entity_poly.entity_id
_entity_poly.type
_entity_poly.pdbx_seq_one_letter_code
_entity_poly.pdbx_strand_id
1 'polypeptide(L)'
;MDDTLMRNASPETASVSVSRPVSAPVPPALTRLLWLAVAAVVAVGVAAMLWLAPRVLYADPWRFTQKLLEMPWPSNVLVSDNGHREILPNLVRHAELSWLHGNQWLQIGTGVLLALATVWLLARIIKADALAPPVSAAATLIGALSIFWLGSQRALTHGNESVHAYLITAVLMAGVAMLLRGDRRGAVLAALCGVAATFSFGSGVAVFVGLAAVLVVRRAPLSHWVPLMLGLIVAVGLHLGMGRTGMPSQMALAPLAQLDVLLRWLASPFIYLAWPALDPAAAQQLPFAPVRDAVHSVASGYQSLFGPVMTSRWPHLLVGAVGLGGVLGMTRCSWQRGRSAGAGESVALAMAWFGLAVGGLVALSRWTYFADYPTQLAAPRYVPWSWLFWCGLLLWATVRVGLRRPRPVVWGALLLALVAVPSTAWMAYLGASMQRVANMTATAAAAGVVDPDQTHGESVPGEVQAALPSLRAHGSAMFAWPETRYLQGKPTAATASGVPLSAVSVVAVRNLLGGPAWRVEFAARSPAPRLVLQCAGRPVGLAMPLAGRWVGWATGPLDAGCLEALQLR
;
A
#
# COMPACT_ATOMS: atom_id res chain seq x y z
N MET A 1 10.22 -48.73 -87.07
CA MET A 1 9.04 -48.63 -86.18
C MET A 1 9.33 -47.56 -85.15
N ASP A 2 9.18 -46.33 -85.61
CA ASP A 2 8.26 -45.30 -85.12
C ASP A 2 8.20 -44.92 -83.63
N ASP A 3 8.35 -43.59 -83.49
CA ASP A 3 7.56 -42.65 -82.69
C ASP A 3 8.04 -42.16 -81.30
N THR A 4 8.81 -41.07 -81.39
CA THR A 4 8.56 -39.72 -80.83
C THR A 4 7.68 -39.49 -79.58
N LEU A 5 8.30 -38.75 -78.64
CA LEU A 5 7.83 -37.55 -77.91
C LEU A 5 6.50 -37.63 -77.12
N MET A 6 6.57 -37.41 -75.80
CA MET A 6 6.02 -36.17 -75.21
C MET A 6 6.42 -35.94 -73.75
N ARG A 7 6.57 -34.64 -73.46
CA ARG A 7 6.83 -33.96 -72.19
C ARG A 7 5.90 -34.39 -71.06
N ASN A 8 6.42 -34.34 -69.82
CA ASN A 8 5.69 -33.67 -68.74
C ASN A 8 6.67 -33.18 -67.66
N ALA A 9 6.90 -31.86 -67.67
CA ALA A 9 7.40 -31.12 -66.54
C ALA A 9 6.37 -31.17 -65.40
N SER A 10 6.83 -31.39 -64.18
CA SER A 10 6.03 -31.16 -62.97
C SER A 10 6.80 -30.21 -62.05
N PRO A 11 6.09 -29.29 -61.37
CA PRO A 11 6.59 -27.97 -61.06
C PRO A 11 7.40 -27.90 -59.77
N GLU A 12 8.37 -27.00 -59.76
CA GLU A 12 8.98 -26.42 -58.57
C GLU A 12 7.91 -26.09 -57.53
N THR A 13 7.84 -26.88 -56.46
CA THR A 13 7.23 -26.39 -55.21
C THR A 13 8.19 -25.37 -54.63
N ALA A 14 8.01 -24.12 -55.05
CA ALA A 14 8.58 -22.95 -54.40
C ALA A 14 8.26 -23.06 -52.91
N SER A 15 9.30 -23.29 -52.11
CA SER A 15 9.24 -23.11 -50.67
C SER A 15 8.92 -21.65 -50.42
N VAL A 16 7.65 -21.34 -50.14
CA VAL A 16 7.25 -20.04 -49.62
C VAL A 16 7.87 -19.92 -48.24
N SER A 17 9.11 -19.45 -48.20
CA SER A 17 9.74 -18.95 -47.00
C SER A 17 8.89 -17.73 -46.61
N VAL A 18 7.95 -17.93 -45.70
CA VAL A 18 7.28 -16.82 -45.04
C VAL A 18 8.35 -16.18 -44.16
N SER A 19 9.11 -15.27 -44.77
CA SER A 19 9.97 -14.32 -44.09
C SER A 19 9.06 -13.49 -43.19
N ARG A 20 8.87 -13.95 -41.95
CA ARG A 20 8.23 -13.13 -40.93
C ARG A 20 9.00 -11.81 -40.89
N PRO A 21 8.34 -10.65 -41.08
CA PRO A 21 9.04 -9.39 -41.03
C PRO A 21 9.73 -9.30 -39.68
N VAL A 22 11.06 -9.21 -39.72
CA VAL A 22 11.88 -8.95 -38.53
C VAL A 22 11.35 -7.66 -37.93
N SER A 23 10.78 -7.76 -36.73
CA SER A 23 10.19 -6.59 -36.06
C SER A 23 11.26 -5.49 -35.99
N ALA A 24 10.93 -4.31 -36.52
CA ALA A 24 11.86 -3.18 -36.53
C ALA A 24 12.45 -2.97 -35.11
N PRO A 25 13.78 -2.81 -35.01
CA PRO A 25 14.45 -2.74 -33.71
C PRO A 25 13.91 -1.58 -32.88
N VAL A 26 13.82 -1.79 -31.57
CA VAL A 26 13.48 -0.73 -30.62
C VAL A 26 14.68 0.20 -30.47
N PRO A 27 14.53 1.52 -30.64
CA PRO A 27 15.64 2.45 -30.49
C PRO A 27 16.28 2.36 -29.09
N PRO A 28 17.62 2.44 -28.96
CA PRO A 28 18.29 2.41 -27.67
C PRO A 28 17.90 3.58 -26.76
N ALA A 29 17.50 4.72 -27.33
CA ALA A 29 16.93 5.84 -26.59
C ALA A 29 15.68 5.46 -25.80
N LEU A 30 14.81 4.60 -26.36
CA LEU A 30 13.59 4.16 -25.70
C LEU A 30 13.88 3.21 -24.52
N THR A 31 14.92 2.38 -24.65
CA THR A 31 15.40 1.53 -23.55
C THR A 31 15.96 2.39 -22.41
N ARG A 32 16.72 3.45 -22.71
CA ARG A 32 17.20 4.42 -21.71
C ARG A 32 16.03 5.13 -21.02
N LEU A 33 15.02 5.55 -21.79
CA LEU A 33 13.82 6.19 -21.23
C LEU A 33 13.07 5.27 -20.26
N LEU A 34 12.95 3.97 -20.57
CA LEU A 34 12.35 2.99 -19.65
C LEU A 34 13.13 2.89 -18.33
N TRP A 35 14.45 2.83 -18.37
CA TRP A 35 15.27 2.78 -17.14
C TRP A 35 15.20 4.09 -16.34
N LEU A 36 15.13 5.25 -17.02
CA LEU A 36 14.85 6.52 -16.36
C LEU A 36 13.47 6.52 -15.71
N ALA A 37 12.45 5.96 -16.37
CA ALA A 37 11.12 5.81 -15.78
C ALA A 37 11.12 4.87 -14.57
N VAL A 38 11.86 3.75 -14.61
CA VAL A 38 12.06 2.86 -13.46
C VAL A 38 12.67 3.64 -12.30
N ALA A 39 13.77 4.35 -12.54
CA ALA A 39 14.45 5.13 -11.52
C ALA A 39 13.54 6.23 -10.95
N ALA A 40 12.77 6.93 -11.80
CA ALA A 40 11.84 7.97 -11.38
C ALA A 40 10.71 7.40 -10.52
N VAL A 41 10.08 6.29 -10.92
CA VAL A 41 9.00 5.63 -10.15
C VAL A 41 9.51 5.19 -8.78
N VAL A 42 10.68 4.55 -8.72
CA VAL A 42 11.30 4.13 -7.45
C VAL A 42 11.66 5.33 -6.58
N ALA A 43 12.29 6.35 -7.16
CA ALA A 43 12.69 7.55 -6.42
C ALA A 43 11.49 8.31 -5.84
N VAL A 44 10.43 8.51 -6.64
CA VAL A 44 9.18 9.13 -6.19
C VAL A 44 8.52 8.31 -5.09
N GLY A 45 8.46 6.99 -5.26
CA GLY A 45 7.92 6.08 -4.26
C GLY A 45 8.67 6.17 -2.94
N VAL A 46 9.99 6.04 -2.94
CA VAL A 46 10.84 6.16 -1.73
C VAL A 46 10.71 7.55 -1.10
N ALA A 47 10.75 8.62 -1.89
CA ALA A 47 10.58 9.98 -1.38
C ALA A 47 9.23 10.14 -0.69
N ALA A 48 8.15 9.60 -1.27
CA ALA A 48 6.83 9.63 -0.66
C ALA A 48 6.79 8.86 0.67
N MET A 49 7.40 7.67 0.76
CA MET A 49 7.49 6.92 2.02
C MET A 49 8.23 7.72 3.12
N LEU A 50 9.28 8.45 2.76
CA LEU A 50 10.09 9.21 3.73
C LEU A 50 9.48 10.57 4.12
N TRP A 51 8.79 11.21 3.19
CA TRP A 51 8.28 12.58 3.37
C TRP A 51 6.82 12.64 3.76
N LEU A 52 5.98 11.74 3.24
CA LEU A 52 4.53 11.78 3.48
C LEU A 52 4.12 10.92 4.68
N ALA A 53 5.01 10.07 5.20
CA ALA A 53 4.67 9.25 6.32
C ALA A 53 4.43 10.05 7.60
N PRO A 54 3.33 9.81 8.32
CA PRO A 54 3.18 10.30 9.69
C PRO A 54 4.33 9.79 10.56
N ARG A 55 5.08 10.72 11.17
CA ARG A 55 6.13 10.41 12.17
C ARG A 55 5.55 10.32 13.58
N VAL A 56 4.26 10.04 13.65
CA VAL A 56 3.40 10.00 14.82
C VAL A 56 2.34 8.93 14.60
N LEU A 57 1.63 8.54 15.66
CA LEU A 57 0.57 7.54 15.56
C LEU A 57 -0.61 8.08 14.73
N TYR A 58 -1.16 7.22 13.87
CA TYR A 58 -2.31 7.52 13.02
C TYR A 58 -3.13 6.26 12.77
N ALA A 59 -4.45 6.29 12.93
CA ALA A 59 -5.34 5.14 12.82
C ALA A 59 -5.01 4.01 13.81
N ASP A 60 -5.06 2.74 13.39
CA ASP A 60 -4.83 1.56 14.23
C ASP A 60 -3.55 1.59 15.12
N PRO A 61 -2.42 2.21 14.71
CA PRO A 61 -1.26 2.43 15.56
C PRO A 61 -1.52 2.97 16.98
N TRP A 62 -2.59 3.74 17.22
CA TRP A 62 -2.98 4.14 18.58
C TRP A 62 -3.26 2.92 19.47
N ARG A 63 -4.13 2.04 18.98
CA ARG A 63 -4.56 0.81 19.65
C ARG A 63 -3.44 -0.23 19.70
N PHE A 64 -2.66 -0.39 18.63
CA PHE A 64 -1.52 -1.32 18.59
C PHE A 64 -0.46 -0.94 19.61
N THR A 65 -0.12 0.34 19.69
CA THR A 65 0.90 0.82 20.62
C THR A 65 0.44 0.65 22.07
N GLN A 66 -0.83 0.95 22.36
CA GLN A 66 -1.40 0.70 23.68
C GLN A 66 -1.22 -0.77 24.10
N LYS A 67 -1.66 -1.70 23.25
CA LYS A 67 -1.52 -3.14 23.49
C LYS A 67 -0.06 -3.55 23.70
N LEU A 68 0.87 -3.04 22.89
CA LEU A 68 2.28 -3.38 22.96
C LEU A 68 2.94 -2.94 24.27
N LEU A 69 2.45 -1.84 24.87
CA LEU A 69 2.91 -1.29 26.14
C LEU A 69 2.23 -1.95 27.36
N GLU A 70 0.97 -2.36 27.24
CA GLU A 70 0.20 -2.90 28.37
C GLU A 70 0.36 -4.40 28.58
N MET A 71 0.62 -5.16 27.52
CA MET A 71 0.79 -6.61 27.62
C MET A 71 2.25 -6.99 27.97
N PRO A 72 2.47 -8.07 28.74
CA PRO A 72 3.81 -8.57 28.99
C PRO A 72 4.41 -9.23 27.74
N TRP A 73 5.74 -9.20 27.62
CA TRP A 73 6.46 -9.99 26.62
C TRP A 73 6.39 -11.50 26.94
N PRO A 74 6.22 -12.40 25.94
CA PRO A 74 6.08 -12.16 24.50
C PRO A 74 4.62 -11.95 24.02
N SER A 75 3.64 -11.97 24.93
CA SER A 75 2.21 -11.87 24.60
C SER A 75 1.86 -10.59 23.84
N ASN A 76 2.52 -9.48 24.15
CA ASN A 76 2.35 -8.20 23.46
C ASN A 76 2.56 -8.29 21.93
N VAL A 77 3.46 -9.17 21.48
CA VAL A 77 3.75 -9.39 20.06
C VAL A 77 2.93 -10.55 19.45
N LEU A 78 2.68 -11.61 20.22
CA LEU A 78 2.07 -12.86 19.72
C LEU A 78 0.54 -12.81 19.63
N VAL A 79 -0.11 -12.02 20.46
CA VAL A 79 -1.58 -11.96 20.52
C VAL A 79 -2.13 -11.34 19.22
N SER A 80 -3.26 -11.84 18.75
CA SER A 80 -3.94 -11.29 17.58
C SER A 80 -4.50 -9.90 17.85
N ASP A 81 -4.62 -9.11 16.80
CA ASP A 81 -5.24 -7.79 16.83
C ASP A 81 -6.14 -7.66 15.59
N ASN A 82 -7.43 -7.34 15.79
CA ASN A 82 -8.43 -7.27 14.71
C ASN A 82 -8.48 -8.56 13.84
N GLY A 83 -8.23 -9.72 14.46
CA GLY A 83 -8.14 -11.01 13.77
C GLY A 83 -6.84 -11.26 13.01
N HIS A 84 -5.88 -10.34 13.05
CA HIS A 84 -4.60 -10.48 12.40
C HIS A 84 -3.50 -10.80 13.42
N ARG A 85 -2.65 -11.76 13.09
CA ARG A 85 -1.47 -12.11 13.89
C ARG A 85 -0.23 -11.53 13.22
N GLU A 86 -0.01 -10.25 13.46
CA GLU A 86 1.06 -9.48 12.85
C GLU A 86 2.37 -9.64 13.62
N ILE A 87 2.80 -10.88 13.88
CA ILE A 87 3.97 -11.17 14.74
C ILE A 87 5.21 -10.43 14.23
N LEU A 88 5.53 -10.54 12.94
CA LEU A 88 6.74 -9.93 12.37
C LEU A 88 6.66 -8.39 12.39
N PRO A 89 5.57 -7.74 11.94
CA PRO A 89 5.40 -6.29 12.12
C PRO A 89 5.40 -5.85 13.59
N ASN A 90 4.80 -6.63 14.51
CA ASN A 90 4.78 -6.33 15.93
C ASN A 90 6.17 -6.36 16.55
N LEU A 91 7.08 -7.23 16.08
CA LEU A 91 8.48 -7.19 16.51
C LEU A 91 9.14 -5.86 16.11
N VAL A 92 8.88 -5.37 14.89
CA VAL A 92 9.39 -4.07 14.43
C VAL A 92 8.80 -2.92 15.27
N ARG A 93 7.49 -2.95 15.54
CA ARG A 93 6.81 -1.95 16.40
C ARG A 93 7.34 -1.98 17.84
N HIS A 94 7.58 -3.17 18.38
CA HIS A 94 8.12 -3.32 19.73
C HIS A 94 9.55 -2.79 19.81
N ALA A 95 10.38 -3.06 18.81
CA ALA A 95 11.73 -2.50 18.71
C ALA A 95 11.70 -0.97 18.56
N GLU A 96 10.78 -0.42 17.76
CA GLU A 96 10.54 1.03 17.62
C GLU A 96 10.20 1.68 18.96
N LEU A 97 9.29 1.08 19.73
CA LEU A 97 8.91 1.59 21.05
C LEU A 97 10.08 1.52 22.04
N SER A 98 10.82 0.42 22.02
CA SER A 98 11.90 0.16 22.98
C SER A 98 13.15 1.01 22.73
N TRP A 99 13.49 1.29 21.47
CA TRP A 99 14.75 1.95 21.10
C TRP A 99 14.59 3.37 20.57
N LEU A 100 13.46 3.67 19.95
CA LEU A 100 13.23 4.94 19.24
C LEU A 100 12.01 5.69 19.75
N HIS A 101 11.50 5.29 20.92
CA HIS A 101 10.39 5.93 21.61
C HIS A 101 9.14 6.08 20.73
N GLY A 102 8.89 5.17 19.78
CA GLY A 102 7.67 5.19 18.96
C GLY A 102 7.62 6.25 17.85
N ASN A 103 8.76 6.78 17.39
CA ASN A 103 8.83 7.86 16.39
C ASN A 103 8.54 7.45 14.93
N GLN A 104 8.22 6.17 14.70
CA GLN A 104 7.86 5.54 13.41
C GLN A 104 9.00 5.38 12.38
N TRP A 105 10.23 5.82 12.66
CA TRP A 105 11.32 5.76 11.69
C TRP A 105 11.80 4.34 11.38
N LEU A 106 11.85 3.45 12.36
CA LEU A 106 12.25 2.06 12.12
C LEU A 106 11.22 1.36 11.22
N GLN A 107 9.93 1.61 11.44
CA GLN A 107 8.88 1.07 10.59
C GLN A 107 8.97 1.62 9.16
N ILE A 108 9.12 2.95 8.99
CA ILE A 108 9.26 3.58 7.67
C ILE A 108 10.49 3.02 6.94
N GLY A 109 11.65 2.97 7.60
CA GLY A 109 12.89 2.46 7.02
C GLY A 109 12.78 0.97 6.64
N THR A 110 12.18 0.16 7.50
CA THR A 110 11.93 -1.26 7.22
C THR A 110 11.00 -1.43 6.02
N GLY A 111 9.91 -0.66 5.94
CA GLY A 111 9.00 -0.65 4.79
C GLY A 111 9.72 -0.30 3.47
N VAL A 112 10.57 0.74 3.49
CA VAL A 112 11.37 1.14 2.31
C VAL A 112 12.29 0.01 1.85
N LEU A 113 13.02 -0.61 2.78
CA LEU A 113 13.93 -1.72 2.47
C LEU A 113 13.17 -2.91 1.88
N LEU A 114 12.01 -3.26 2.43
CA LEU A 114 11.17 -4.35 1.94
C LEU A 114 10.61 -4.05 0.54
N ALA A 115 10.13 -2.83 0.29
CA ALA A 115 9.63 -2.42 -1.02
C ALA A 115 10.74 -2.46 -2.09
N LEU A 116 11.93 -1.96 -1.77
CA LEU A 116 13.11 -2.04 -2.64
C LEU A 116 13.54 -3.49 -2.89
N ALA A 117 13.53 -4.33 -1.85
CA ALA A 117 13.85 -5.75 -1.97
C ALA A 117 12.86 -6.47 -2.90
N THR A 118 11.57 -6.16 -2.83
CA THR A 118 10.55 -6.70 -3.75
C THR A 118 10.85 -6.35 -5.20
N VAL A 119 11.12 -5.06 -5.50
CA VAL A 119 11.44 -4.63 -6.87
C VAL A 119 12.76 -5.23 -7.36
N TRP A 120 13.77 -5.32 -6.48
CA TRP A 120 15.03 -5.96 -6.80
C TRP A 120 14.85 -7.45 -7.12
N LEU A 121 14.12 -8.20 -6.30
CA LEU A 121 13.80 -9.61 -6.54
C LEU A 121 13.03 -9.78 -7.87
N LEU A 122 12.02 -8.95 -8.13
CA LEU A 122 11.29 -8.94 -9.40
C LEU A 122 12.24 -8.74 -10.59
N ALA A 123 13.07 -7.72 -10.56
CA ALA A 123 14.03 -7.42 -11.63
C ALA A 123 15.03 -8.59 -11.82
N ARG A 124 15.49 -9.21 -10.73
CA ARG A 124 16.39 -10.37 -10.76
C ARG A 124 15.73 -11.60 -11.38
N ILE A 125 14.47 -11.88 -11.04
CA ILE A 125 13.70 -13.00 -11.60
C ILE A 125 13.44 -12.75 -13.09
N ILE A 126 13.02 -11.55 -13.48
CA ILE A 126 12.76 -11.19 -14.88
C ILE A 126 14.03 -11.30 -15.72
N LYS A 127 15.18 -10.87 -15.18
CA LYS A 127 16.49 -10.95 -15.85
C LYS A 127 16.94 -12.39 -16.11
N ALA A 128 16.38 -13.39 -15.42
CA ALA A 128 16.67 -14.79 -15.69
C ALA A 128 16.07 -15.26 -17.03
N ASP A 129 15.05 -14.57 -17.56
CA ASP A 129 14.56 -14.81 -18.91
C ASP A 129 15.48 -14.12 -19.93
N ALA A 130 15.77 -14.80 -21.05
CA ALA A 130 16.54 -14.26 -22.17
C ALA A 130 15.73 -13.25 -23.01
N LEU A 131 15.21 -12.21 -22.36
CA LEU A 131 14.41 -11.15 -22.98
C LEU A 131 15.31 -10.11 -23.67
N ALA A 132 14.80 -9.51 -24.74
CA ALA A 132 15.43 -8.33 -25.31
C ALA A 132 15.52 -7.21 -24.25
N PRO A 133 16.63 -6.45 -24.17
CA PRO A 133 16.81 -5.37 -23.19
C PRO A 133 15.62 -4.41 -23.02
N PRO A 134 14.97 -3.89 -24.10
CA PRO A 134 13.79 -3.03 -23.96
C PRO A 134 12.59 -3.72 -23.29
N VAL A 135 12.38 -5.02 -23.55
CA VAL A 135 11.28 -5.79 -22.95
C VAL A 135 11.57 -6.06 -21.47
N SER A 136 12.82 -6.39 -21.13
CA SER A 136 13.24 -6.52 -19.73
C SER A 136 13.08 -5.21 -18.95
N ALA A 137 13.41 -4.07 -19.56
CA ALA A 137 13.23 -2.75 -18.95
C ALA A 137 11.75 -2.41 -18.77
N ALA A 138 10.90 -2.69 -19.77
CA ALA A 138 9.44 -2.51 -19.68
C ALA A 138 8.80 -3.39 -18.60
N ALA A 139 9.21 -4.65 -18.50
CA ALA A 139 8.78 -5.58 -17.46
C ALA A 139 9.22 -5.10 -16.06
N THR A 140 10.44 -4.57 -15.95
CA THR A 140 10.95 -4.01 -14.69
C THR A 140 10.19 -2.73 -14.30
N LEU A 141 9.79 -1.90 -15.26
CA LEU A 141 8.95 -0.72 -15.02
C LEU A 141 7.58 -1.11 -14.46
N ILE A 142 6.95 -2.14 -15.02
CA ILE A 142 5.68 -2.69 -14.48
C ILE A 142 5.89 -3.23 -13.07
N GLY A 143 7.00 -3.95 -12.82
CA GLY A 143 7.38 -4.41 -11.49
C GLY A 143 7.56 -3.26 -10.49
N ALA A 144 8.25 -2.18 -10.87
CA ALA A 144 8.41 -1.00 -10.04
C ALA A 144 7.07 -0.30 -9.75
N LEU A 145 6.23 -0.12 -10.78
CA LEU A 145 4.88 0.45 -10.64
C LEU A 145 3.98 -0.40 -9.74
N SER A 146 4.12 -1.73 -9.75
CA SER A 146 3.33 -2.62 -8.89
C SER A 146 3.53 -2.37 -7.39
N ILE A 147 4.65 -1.74 -7.02
CA ILE A 147 5.03 -1.45 -5.64
C ILE A 147 4.94 0.04 -5.32
N PHE A 148 5.49 0.89 -6.19
CA PHE A 148 5.73 2.31 -5.92
C PHE A 148 4.71 3.27 -6.55
N TRP A 149 3.66 2.78 -7.20
CA TRP A 149 2.55 3.65 -7.61
C TRP A 149 1.80 4.19 -6.38
N LEU A 150 1.69 5.52 -6.27
CA LEU A 150 1.03 6.16 -5.11
C LEU A 150 -0.49 5.99 -5.06
N GLY A 151 -1.13 5.32 -6.03
CA GLY A 151 -2.48 4.77 -5.81
C GLY A 151 -2.57 3.88 -4.57
N SER A 152 -1.45 3.26 -4.20
CA SER A 152 -1.27 2.49 -2.96
C SER A 152 -0.69 3.34 -1.81
N GLN A 153 -0.94 4.66 -1.80
CA GLN A 153 -0.35 5.59 -0.82
C GLN A 153 -0.50 5.11 0.62
N ARG A 154 -1.63 4.50 0.98
CA ARG A 154 -1.84 4.03 2.35
C ARG A 154 -0.80 2.98 2.76
N ALA A 155 -0.53 2.00 1.89
CA ALA A 155 0.50 1.00 2.16
C ALA A 155 1.92 1.58 2.07
N LEU A 156 2.17 2.53 1.16
CA LEU A 156 3.50 3.16 1.03
C LEU A 156 3.84 4.04 2.22
N THR A 157 2.93 4.92 2.60
CA THR A 157 3.26 6.06 3.46
C THR A 157 2.84 5.87 4.91
N HIS A 158 2.14 4.80 5.28
CA HIS A 158 1.90 4.53 6.70
C HIS A 158 2.92 3.49 7.17
N GLY A 159 3.83 3.86 8.07
CA GLY A 159 4.92 2.99 8.53
C GLY A 159 4.42 1.58 8.91
N ASN A 160 3.35 1.54 9.71
CA ASN A 160 2.63 0.33 10.08
C ASN A 160 2.24 -0.58 8.90
N GLU A 161 1.54 0.00 7.93
CA GLU A 161 1.01 -0.72 6.77
C GLU A 161 2.14 -1.14 5.83
N SER A 162 3.16 -0.29 5.69
CA SER A 162 4.30 -0.53 4.81
C SER A 162 5.08 -1.76 5.22
N VAL A 163 5.32 -1.96 6.51
CA VAL A 163 6.04 -3.13 7.02
C VAL A 163 5.25 -4.40 6.70
N HIS A 164 3.97 -4.45 7.07
CA HIS A 164 3.21 -5.69 6.87
C HIS A 164 2.96 -5.99 5.38
N ALA A 165 2.78 -4.97 4.55
CA ALA A 165 2.39 -5.15 3.15
C ALA A 165 3.60 -5.53 2.31
N TYR A 166 4.71 -4.81 2.48
CA TYR A 166 5.92 -5.07 1.69
C TYR A 166 6.70 -6.28 2.19
N LEU A 167 6.56 -6.68 3.46
CA LEU A 167 7.06 -7.97 3.91
C LEU A 167 6.40 -9.11 3.13
N ILE A 168 5.07 -9.08 2.97
CA ILE A 168 4.31 -10.10 2.22
C ILE A 168 4.77 -10.15 0.76
N THR A 169 4.89 -9.00 0.09
CA THR A 169 5.35 -8.99 -1.31
C THR A 169 6.80 -9.46 -1.45
N ALA A 170 7.69 -9.08 -0.54
CA ALA A 170 9.09 -9.49 -0.55
C ALA A 170 9.22 -11.01 -0.38
N VAL A 171 8.52 -11.59 0.59
CA VAL A 171 8.56 -13.05 0.80
C VAL A 171 7.81 -13.83 -0.28
N LEU A 172 6.78 -13.26 -0.92
CA LEU A 172 6.16 -13.84 -2.11
C LEU A 172 7.20 -13.94 -3.25
N MET A 173 7.92 -12.85 -3.55
CA MET A 173 8.95 -12.85 -4.58
C MET A 173 10.12 -13.78 -4.23
N ALA A 174 10.55 -13.79 -2.97
CA ALA A 174 11.58 -14.70 -2.49
C ALA A 174 11.14 -16.16 -2.63
N GLY A 175 9.91 -16.48 -2.26
CA GLY A 175 9.32 -17.81 -2.41
C GLY A 175 9.26 -18.26 -3.87
N VAL A 176 8.85 -17.36 -4.79
CA VAL A 176 8.89 -17.64 -6.23
C VAL A 176 10.32 -17.91 -6.69
N ALA A 177 11.29 -17.06 -6.32
CA ALA A 177 12.70 -17.28 -6.66
C ALA A 177 13.22 -18.64 -6.15
N MET A 178 12.81 -19.05 -4.95
CA MET A 178 13.18 -20.36 -4.39
C MET A 178 12.52 -21.51 -5.16
N LEU A 179 11.25 -21.41 -5.54
CA LEU A 179 10.59 -22.42 -6.39
C LEU A 179 11.21 -22.52 -7.79
N LEU A 180 11.73 -21.41 -8.31
CA LEU A 180 12.35 -21.39 -9.62
C LEU A 180 13.63 -22.24 -9.69
N ARG A 181 14.31 -22.49 -8.57
CA ARG A 181 15.47 -23.41 -8.47
C ARG A 181 15.13 -24.84 -8.87
N GLY A 182 13.88 -25.26 -8.72
CA GLY A 182 13.40 -26.57 -9.15
C GLY A 182 13.82 -27.75 -8.27
N ASP A 183 14.30 -27.49 -7.04
CA ASP A 183 14.67 -28.51 -6.06
C ASP A 183 13.72 -28.53 -4.85
N ARG A 184 13.73 -29.65 -4.10
CA ARG A 184 12.91 -29.81 -2.87
C ARG A 184 13.27 -28.77 -1.80
N ARG A 185 14.55 -28.38 -1.71
CA ARG A 185 15.02 -27.34 -0.77
C ARG A 185 14.35 -26.00 -1.09
N GLY A 186 14.26 -25.62 -2.36
CA GLY A 186 13.54 -24.43 -2.80
C GLY A 186 12.06 -24.46 -2.41
N ALA A 187 11.40 -25.63 -2.52
CA ALA A 187 10.01 -25.78 -2.07
C ALA A 187 9.84 -25.61 -0.54
N VAL A 188 10.77 -26.13 0.26
CA VAL A 188 10.77 -25.92 1.72
C VAL A 188 10.96 -24.44 2.07
N LEU A 189 11.92 -23.77 1.45
CA LEU A 189 12.16 -22.34 1.67
C LEU A 189 10.97 -21.48 1.22
N ALA A 190 10.31 -21.84 0.13
CA ALA A 190 9.09 -21.18 -0.32
C ALA A 190 7.92 -21.38 0.66
N ALA A 191 7.79 -22.56 1.26
CA ALA A 191 6.81 -22.81 2.32
C ALA A 191 7.07 -21.95 3.55
N LEU A 192 8.33 -21.80 3.97
CA LEU A 192 8.73 -20.90 5.07
C LEU A 192 8.39 -19.43 4.74
N CYS A 193 8.56 -19.00 3.49
CA CYS A 193 8.12 -17.67 3.05
C CYS A 193 6.61 -17.50 3.21
N GLY A 194 5.80 -18.52 2.88
CA GLY A 194 4.36 -18.50 3.09
C GLY A 194 3.95 -18.45 4.58
N VAL A 195 4.66 -19.18 5.43
CA VAL A 195 4.47 -19.11 6.90
C VAL A 195 4.79 -17.71 7.41
N ALA A 196 5.94 -17.15 7.03
CA ALA A 196 6.35 -15.80 7.40
C ALA A 196 5.33 -14.75 6.93
N ALA A 197 4.81 -14.88 5.70
CA ALA A 197 3.76 -14.00 5.18
C ALA A 197 2.49 -14.06 6.04
N THR A 198 2.05 -15.28 6.40
CA THR A 198 0.82 -15.50 7.19
C THR A 198 0.89 -14.83 8.57
N PHE A 199 2.08 -14.76 9.17
CA PHE A 199 2.33 -14.06 10.43
C PHE A 199 2.79 -12.60 10.25
N SER A 200 2.65 -12.05 9.04
CA SER A 200 2.78 -10.62 8.77
C SER A 200 1.43 -9.93 8.80
N PHE A 201 0.45 -10.44 8.05
CA PHE A 201 -0.91 -9.89 7.98
C PHE A 201 -1.89 -10.94 7.46
N GLY A 202 -3.21 -10.71 7.62
CA GLY A 202 -4.25 -11.63 7.17
C GLY A 202 -4.19 -12.01 5.68
N SER A 203 -3.72 -11.10 4.81
CA SER A 203 -3.52 -11.38 3.38
C SER A 203 -2.36 -12.33 3.11
N GLY A 204 -1.47 -12.57 4.07
CA GLY A 204 -0.25 -13.37 3.91
C GLY A 204 -0.50 -14.84 3.57
N VAL A 205 -1.61 -15.42 4.03
CA VAL A 205 -1.97 -16.81 3.68
C VAL A 205 -2.17 -16.99 2.17
N ALA A 206 -2.55 -15.93 1.45
CA ALA A 206 -2.70 -15.96 0.00
C ALA A 206 -1.37 -16.20 -0.74
N VAL A 207 -0.22 -16.02 -0.09
CA VAL A 207 1.10 -16.35 -0.67
C VAL A 207 1.16 -17.82 -1.09
N PHE A 208 0.56 -18.72 -0.30
CA PHE A 208 0.49 -20.14 -0.67
C PHE A 208 -0.25 -20.36 -2.00
N VAL A 209 -1.29 -19.56 -2.31
CA VAL A 209 -2.03 -19.65 -3.59
C VAL A 209 -1.17 -19.16 -4.75
N GLY A 210 -0.46 -18.03 -4.58
CA GLY A 210 0.49 -17.54 -5.58
C GLY A 210 1.60 -18.54 -5.89
N LEU A 211 2.17 -19.16 -4.85
CA LEU A 211 3.21 -20.20 -4.98
C LEU A 211 2.65 -21.50 -5.60
N ALA A 212 1.44 -21.92 -5.21
CA ALA A 212 0.76 -23.07 -5.79
C ALA A 212 0.51 -22.87 -7.29
N ALA A 213 0.11 -21.67 -7.72
CA ALA A 213 -0.07 -21.36 -9.15
C ALA A 213 1.22 -21.59 -9.96
N VAL A 214 2.39 -21.24 -9.41
CA VAL A 214 3.69 -21.53 -10.04
C VAL A 214 3.93 -23.03 -10.14
N LEU A 215 3.67 -23.81 -9.08
CA LEU A 215 3.83 -25.27 -9.10
C LEU A 215 2.89 -25.95 -10.11
N VAL A 216 1.64 -25.51 -10.17
CA VAL A 216 0.62 -25.94 -11.15
C VAL A 216 1.17 -25.73 -12.54
N VAL A 217 1.43 -24.48 -12.94
CA VAL A 217 1.83 -24.15 -14.30
C VAL A 217 3.13 -24.83 -14.73
N ARG A 218 4.10 -24.98 -13.82
CA ARG A 218 5.38 -25.64 -14.12
C ARG A 218 5.30 -27.17 -14.08
N ARG A 219 4.15 -27.77 -13.78
CA ARG A 219 3.96 -29.22 -13.61
C ARG A 219 5.00 -29.81 -12.65
N ALA A 220 5.12 -29.16 -11.49
CA ALA A 220 6.07 -29.56 -10.46
C ALA A 220 5.74 -30.96 -9.91
N PRO A 221 6.75 -31.78 -9.57
CA PRO A 221 6.53 -33.08 -8.95
C PRO A 221 5.86 -32.94 -7.57
N LEU A 222 5.18 -34.00 -7.12
CA LEU A 222 4.49 -34.05 -5.83
C LEU A 222 5.42 -33.74 -4.65
N SER A 223 6.71 -34.06 -4.77
CA SER A 223 7.74 -33.75 -3.77
C SER A 223 7.89 -32.26 -3.47
N HIS A 224 7.50 -31.38 -4.39
CA HIS A 224 7.50 -29.92 -4.18
C HIS A 224 6.18 -29.43 -3.57
N TRP A 225 5.08 -30.15 -3.81
CA TRP A 225 3.77 -29.85 -3.22
C TRP A 225 3.72 -30.16 -1.73
N VAL A 226 4.35 -31.25 -1.29
CA VAL A 226 4.34 -31.69 0.11
C VAL A 226 4.84 -30.59 1.08
N PRO A 227 6.02 -29.96 0.88
CA PRO A 227 6.45 -28.85 1.73
C PRO A 227 5.49 -27.67 1.75
N LEU A 228 4.93 -27.30 0.59
CA LEU A 228 4.02 -26.16 0.48
C LEU A 228 2.71 -26.42 1.25
N MET A 229 2.12 -27.61 1.09
CA MET A 229 0.91 -28.01 1.81
C MET A 229 1.15 -28.15 3.31
N LEU A 230 2.29 -28.73 3.72
CA LEU A 230 2.65 -28.81 5.13
C LEU A 230 2.84 -27.42 5.73
N GLY A 231 3.51 -26.51 5.02
CA GLY A 231 3.65 -25.12 5.44
C GLY A 231 2.29 -24.41 5.61
N LEU A 232 1.34 -24.64 4.68
CA LEU A 232 -0.01 -24.10 4.79
C LEU A 232 -0.75 -24.67 6.01
N ILE A 233 -0.70 -25.99 6.21
CA ILE A 233 -1.33 -26.66 7.36
C ILE A 233 -0.74 -26.13 8.67
N VAL A 234 0.59 -25.98 8.74
CA VAL A 234 1.26 -25.42 9.93
C VAL A 234 0.85 -23.96 10.14
N ALA A 235 0.84 -23.13 9.11
CA ALA A 235 0.46 -21.71 9.22
C ALA A 235 -0.99 -21.55 9.70
N VAL A 236 -1.93 -22.28 9.09
CA VAL A 236 -3.35 -22.27 9.48
C VAL A 236 -3.53 -22.89 10.87
N GLY A 237 -2.91 -24.03 11.14
CA GLY A 237 -2.99 -24.73 12.42
C GLY A 237 -2.47 -23.88 13.58
N LEU A 238 -1.35 -23.19 13.41
CA LEU A 238 -0.83 -22.24 14.39
C LEU A 238 -1.75 -21.03 14.54
N HIS A 239 -2.28 -20.48 13.44
CA HIS A 239 -3.20 -19.35 13.49
C HIS A 239 -4.48 -19.67 14.28
N LEU A 240 -5.06 -20.86 14.06
CA LEU A 240 -6.24 -21.37 14.77
C LEU A 240 -5.91 -21.78 16.23
N GLY A 241 -4.80 -22.48 16.44
CA GLY A 241 -4.40 -23.03 17.74
C GLY A 241 -4.00 -21.97 18.77
N MET A 242 -3.59 -20.78 18.33
CA MET A 242 -3.24 -19.66 19.23
C MET A 242 -4.46 -18.86 19.74
N GLY A 243 -5.70 -19.32 19.52
CA GLY A 243 -6.93 -18.68 20.01
C GLY A 243 -7.51 -17.61 19.07
N ARG A 244 -8.25 -16.61 19.62
CA ARG A 244 -9.05 -15.59 18.89
C ARG A 244 -8.53 -15.27 17.49
N THR A 245 -9.17 -15.84 16.47
CA THR A 245 -8.77 -15.72 15.06
C THR A 245 -9.32 -14.46 14.41
N GLY A 246 -10.24 -13.75 15.08
CA GLY A 246 -11.04 -12.64 14.54
C GLY A 246 -11.78 -12.97 13.25
N MET A 247 -11.84 -14.25 12.88
CA MET A 247 -12.77 -14.74 11.88
C MET A 247 -14.18 -14.75 12.50
N PRO A 248 -15.22 -14.39 11.73
CA PRO A 248 -16.59 -14.53 12.18
C PRO A 248 -16.82 -15.96 12.68
N SER A 249 -17.59 -16.11 13.77
CA SER A 249 -17.97 -17.42 14.33
C SER A 249 -18.70 -18.29 13.30
N GLN A 250 -19.29 -17.69 12.27
CA GLN A 250 -19.87 -18.35 11.11
C GLN A 250 -19.47 -17.62 9.83
N MET A 251 -18.74 -18.30 8.93
CA MET A 251 -18.58 -17.82 7.56
C MET A 251 -19.79 -18.26 6.73
N ALA A 252 -20.68 -17.32 6.41
CA ALA A 252 -21.79 -17.59 5.50
C ALA A 252 -21.28 -17.65 4.05
N LEU A 253 -21.51 -18.79 3.39
CA LEU A 253 -21.21 -18.95 1.97
C LEU A 253 -22.34 -18.34 1.14
N ALA A 254 -22.02 -17.26 0.42
CA ALA A 254 -22.92 -16.62 -0.51
C ALA A 254 -22.19 -16.41 -1.86
N PRO A 255 -21.99 -17.47 -2.67
CA PRO A 255 -21.05 -17.44 -3.78
C PRO A 255 -21.28 -16.31 -4.78
N LEU A 256 -22.55 -15.99 -5.10
CA LEU A 256 -22.89 -14.92 -6.03
C LEU A 256 -22.61 -13.53 -5.45
N ALA A 257 -22.94 -13.30 -4.18
CA ALA A 257 -22.67 -12.02 -3.51
C ALA A 257 -21.15 -11.81 -3.32
N GLN A 258 -20.44 -12.87 -2.94
CA GLN A 258 -18.99 -12.86 -2.79
C GLN A 258 -18.29 -12.64 -4.14
N LEU A 259 -18.80 -13.23 -5.23
CA LEU A 259 -18.30 -12.97 -6.57
C LEU A 259 -18.56 -11.51 -7.00
N ASP A 260 -19.75 -10.95 -6.74
CA ASP A 260 -20.05 -9.54 -7.03
C ASP A 260 -19.05 -8.60 -6.31
N VAL A 261 -18.83 -8.84 -5.01
CA VAL A 261 -17.85 -8.12 -4.18
C VAL A 261 -16.44 -8.25 -4.77
N LEU A 262 -15.99 -9.47 -5.10
CA LEU A 262 -14.67 -9.71 -5.68
C LEU A 262 -14.47 -8.97 -7.01
N LEU A 263 -15.44 -9.07 -7.93
CA LEU A 263 -15.33 -8.45 -9.25
C LEU A 263 -15.27 -6.92 -9.13
N ARG A 264 -16.10 -6.33 -8.28
CA ARG A 264 -16.07 -4.88 -8.04
C ARG A 264 -14.81 -4.44 -7.31
N TRP A 265 -14.31 -5.24 -6.37
CA TRP A 265 -13.06 -5.01 -5.67
C TRP A 265 -11.86 -4.94 -6.63
N LEU A 266 -11.84 -5.80 -7.65
CA LEU A 266 -10.80 -5.79 -8.70
C LEU A 266 -10.79 -4.49 -9.53
N ALA A 267 -11.87 -3.70 -9.53
CA ALA A 267 -11.91 -2.42 -10.23
C ALA A 267 -11.20 -1.28 -9.48
N SER A 268 -10.87 -1.45 -8.19
CA SER A 268 -10.32 -0.40 -7.33
C SER A 268 -9.12 0.35 -7.93
N PRO A 269 -8.12 -0.30 -8.57
CA PRO A 269 -6.99 0.44 -9.13
C PRO A 269 -7.38 1.43 -10.22
N PHE A 270 -8.39 1.11 -11.03
CA PHE A 270 -8.90 2.01 -12.08
C PHE A 270 -9.63 3.20 -11.49
N ILE A 271 -10.35 2.99 -10.38
CA ILE A 271 -10.96 4.07 -9.60
C ILE A 271 -9.86 5.06 -9.19
N TYR A 272 -8.78 4.59 -8.57
CA TYR A 272 -7.71 5.48 -8.10
C TYR A 272 -6.83 6.06 -9.23
N LEU A 273 -6.69 5.37 -10.36
CA LEU A 273 -6.02 5.94 -11.54
C LEU A 273 -6.76 7.15 -12.10
N ALA A 274 -8.10 7.13 -12.04
CA ALA A 274 -8.95 8.15 -12.64
C ALA A 274 -9.81 8.92 -11.62
N TRP A 275 -9.48 8.88 -10.32
CA TRP A 275 -10.43 9.26 -9.26
C TRP A 275 -11.03 10.67 -9.43
N PRO A 276 -10.25 11.74 -9.68
CA PRO A 276 -10.84 13.06 -9.92
C PRO A 276 -11.82 13.08 -11.11
N ALA A 277 -11.62 12.25 -12.13
CA ALA A 277 -12.51 12.14 -13.28
C ALA A 277 -13.73 11.24 -13.06
N LEU A 278 -13.82 10.56 -11.91
CA LEU A 278 -14.94 9.67 -11.57
C LEU A 278 -15.75 10.15 -10.35
N ASP A 279 -15.21 11.10 -9.59
CA ASP A 279 -15.81 11.61 -8.36
C ASP A 279 -15.89 13.15 -8.40
N PRO A 280 -17.11 13.73 -8.49
CA PRO A 280 -17.29 15.18 -8.55
C PRO A 280 -16.70 15.93 -7.35
N ALA A 281 -16.71 15.32 -6.15
CA ALA A 281 -16.15 15.94 -4.95
C ALA A 281 -14.61 15.94 -4.99
N ALA A 282 -13.99 14.90 -5.56
CA ALA A 282 -12.55 14.90 -5.82
C ALA A 282 -12.20 15.89 -6.94
N ALA A 283 -13.00 15.97 -8.01
CA ALA A 283 -12.80 16.91 -9.12
C ALA A 283 -12.75 18.36 -8.62
N GLN A 284 -13.66 18.74 -7.72
CA GLN A 284 -13.75 20.09 -7.17
C GLN A 284 -12.49 20.55 -6.42
N GLN A 285 -11.70 19.61 -5.92
CA GLN A 285 -10.47 19.93 -5.21
C GLN A 285 -9.27 20.17 -6.15
N LEU A 286 -9.45 20.06 -7.47
CA LEU A 286 -8.41 20.38 -8.45
C LEU A 286 -8.09 21.89 -8.44
N PRO A 287 -6.81 22.28 -8.40
CA PRO A 287 -6.43 23.69 -8.21
C PRO A 287 -6.67 24.56 -9.44
N PHE A 288 -6.58 23.99 -10.65
CA PHE A 288 -6.65 24.74 -11.90
C PHE A 288 -8.07 24.73 -12.49
N ALA A 289 -8.72 25.91 -12.55
CA ALA A 289 -10.14 26.04 -12.85
C ALA A 289 -10.57 25.39 -14.19
N PRO A 290 -9.91 25.62 -15.33
CA PRO A 290 -10.33 25.02 -16.59
C PRO A 290 -10.28 23.48 -16.60
N VAL A 291 -9.26 22.90 -15.96
CA VAL A 291 -9.15 21.44 -15.82
C VAL A 291 -10.18 20.94 -14.82
N ARG A 292 -10.38 21.65 -13.70
CA ARG A 292 -11.40 21.32 -12.71
C ARG A 292 -12.78 21.24 -13.34
N ASP A 293 -13.18 22.24 -14.13
CA ASP A 293 -14.52 22.30 -14.70
C ASP A 293 -14.75 21.16 -15.71
N ALA A 294 -13.78 20.93 -16.61
CA ALA A 294 -13.85 19.83 -17.58
C ALA A 294 -13.88 18.45 -16.88
N VAL A 295 -13.00 18.22 -15.91
CA VAL A 295 -12.95 16.97 -15.15
C VAL A 295 -14.21 16.78 -14.30
N HIS A 296 -14.75 17.85 -13.72
CA HIS A 296 -15.99 17.83 -12.95
C HIS A 296 -17.20 17.49 -13.84
N SER A 297 -17.26 17.99 -15.07
CA SER A 297 -18.30 17.57 -16.03
C SER A 297 -18.21 16.08 -16.35
N VAL A 298 -17.00 15.55 -16.57
CA VAL A 298 -16.80 14.10 -16.79
C VAL A 298 -17.22 13.29 -15.57
N ALA A 299 -16.79 13.69 -14.38
CA ALA A 299 -17.13 13.02 -13.12
C ALA A 299 -18.63 13.06 -12.84
N SER A 300 -19.29 14.19 -13.12
CA SER A 300 -20.74 14.35 -12.97
C SER A 300 -21.51 13.48 -13.96
N GLY A 301 -21.00 13.35 -15.20
CA GLY A 301 -21.53 12.42 -16.19
C GLY A 301 -21.38 10.96 -15.78
N TYR A 302 -20.24 10.59 -15.18
CA TYR A 302 -20.06 9.25 -14.61
C TYR A 302 -21.05 9.01 -13.46
N GLN A 303 -21.15 9.95 -12.52
CA GLN A 303 -22.05 9.81 -11.36
C GLN A 303 -23.53 9.76 -11.77
N SER A 304 -23.94 10.49 -12.81
CA SER A 304 -25.33 10.47 -13.29
C SER A 304 -25.69 9.14 -13.96
N LEU A 305 -24.75 8.52 -14.69
CA LEU A 305 -24.98 7.25 -15.38
C LEU A 305 -24.87 6.03 -14.45
N PHE A 306 -23.94 6.07 -13.50
CA PHE A 306 -23.53 4.88 -12.74
C PHE A 306 -23.68 5.02 -11.22
N GLY A 307 -24.06 6.20 -10.73
CA GLY A 307 -24.05 6.53 -9.31
C GLY A 307 -22.65 6.84 -8.77
N PRO A 308 -22.51 7.05 -7.45
CA PRO A 308 -21.23 7.40 -6.83
C PRO A 308 -20.16 6.34 -7.12
N VAL A 309 -18.97 6.76 -7.56
CA VAL A 309 -17.93 5.83 -7.99
C VAL A 309 -17.60 4.79 -6.91
N MET A 310 -17.46 5.18 -5.64
CA MET A 310 -17.08 4.26 -4.57
C MET A 310 -18.10 3.15 -4.30
N THR A 311 -19.35 3.34 -4.71
CA THR A 311 -20.45 2.37 -4.52
C THR A 311 -21.03 1.88 -5.83
N SER A 312 -20.46 2.26 -6.97
CA SER A 312 -20.97 1.88 -8.28
C SER A 312 -20.76 0.39 -8.56
N ARG A 313 -21.75 -0.22 -9.20
CA ARG A 313 -21.72 -1.63 -9.64
C ARG A 313 -21.23 -1.77 -11.08
N TRP A 314 -21.69 -0.90 -11.97
CA TRP A 314 -21.24 -0.83 -13.37
C TRP A 314 -20.50 0.48 -13.59
N PRO A 315 -19.34 0.50 -14.27
CA PRO A 315 -18.70 -0.58 -15.03
C PRO A 315 -17.79 -1.51 -14.20
N HIS A 316 -17.77 -1.40 -12.86
CA HIS A 316 -16.83 -2.14 -12.02
C HIS A 316 -16.90 -3.66 -12.21
N LEU A 317 -18.09 -4.23 -12.35
CA LEU A 317 -18.26 -5.65 -12.66
C LEU A 317 -17.61 -6.06 -13.99
N LEU A 318 -17.69 -5.23 -15.04
CA LEU A 318 -17.04 -5.51 -16.33
C LEU A 318 -15.53 -5.57 -16.16
N VAL A 319 -14.96 -4.59 -15.46
CA VAL A 319 -13.53 -4.51 -15.19
C VAL A 319 -13.06 -5.76 -14.43
N GLY A 320 -13.78 -6.15 -13.37
CA GLY A 320 -13.51 -7.37 -12.63
C GLY A 320 -13.60 -8.63 -13.50
N ALA A 321 -14.64 -8.73 -14.34
CA ALA A 321 -14.85 -9.89 -15.22
C ALA A 321 -13.74 -10.01 -16.27
N VAL A 322 -13.29 -8.89 -16.85
CA VAL A 322 -12.13 -8.85 -17.75
C VAL A 322 -10.87 -9.33 -17.02
N GLY A 323 -10.65 -8.87 -15.79
CA GLY A 323 -9.53 -9.32 -14.96
C GLY A 323 -9.58 -10.82 -14.72
N LEU A 324 -10.73 -11.35 -14.27
CA LEU A 324 -10.92 -12.77 -14.00
C LEU A 324 -10.74 -13.62 -15.27
N GLY A 325 -11.30 -13.21 -16.39
CA GLY A 325 -11.06 -13.85 -17.69
C GLY A 325 -9.58 -13.81 -18.08
N GLY A 326 -8.90 -12.71 -17.83
CA GLY A 326 -7.47 -12.51 -18.07
C GLY A 326 -6.59 -13.48 -17.29
N VAL A 327 -6.81 -13.63 -15.97
CA VAL A 327 -6.02 -14.56 -15.13
C VAL A 327 -6.27 -16.02 -15.50
N LEU A 328 -7.50 -16.39 -15.84
CA LEU A 328 -7.83 -17.74 -16.32
C LEU A 328 -7.15 -18.03 -17.67
N GLY A 329 -7.22 -17.10 -18.62
CA GLY A 329 -6.56 -17.18 -19.92
C GLY A 329 -5.03 -17.27 -19.79
N MET A 330 -4.43 -16.41 -18.96
CA MET A 330 -3.00 -16.42 -18.62
C MET A 330 -2.58 -17.76 -18.02
N THR A 331 -3.36 -18.29 -17.07
CA THR A 331 -3.07 -19.57 -16.40
C THR A 331 -3.13 -20.72 -17.39
N ARG A 332 -4.17 -20.79 -18.22
CA ARG A 332 -4.30 -21.81 -19.28
C ARG A 332 -3.12 -21.76 -20.27
N CYS A 333 -2.78 -20.57 -20.77
CA CYS A 333 -1.67 -20.39 -21.70
C CYS A 333 -0.34 -20.82 -21.10
N SER A 334 -0.10 -20.50 -19.84
CA SER A 334 1.15 -20.85 -19.15
C SER A 334 1.18 -22.34 -18.81
N TRP A 335 0.07 -22.94 -18.37
CA TRP A 335 -0.07 -24.38 -18.13
C TRP A 335 0.22 -25.23 -19.38
N GLN A 336 -0.20 -24.75 -20.55
CA GLN A 336 0.10 -25.41 -21.83
C GLN A 336 1.60 -25.42 -22.13
N ARG A 337 2.35 -24.40 -21.69
CA ARG A 337 3.81 -24.36 -21.81
C ARG A 337 4.51 -25.27 -20.79
N GLY A 338 3.89 -25.55 -19.65
CA GLY A 338 4.43 -26.44 -18.64
C GLY A 338 5.78 -25.95 -18.12
N ARG A 339 6.78 -26.85 -18.10
CA ARG A 339 8.16 -26.56 -17.66
C ARG A 339 8.87 -25.50 -18.51
N SER A 340 8.38 -25.23 -19.72
CA SER A 340 8.92 -24.20 -20.62
C SER A 340 8.40 -22.79 -20.32
N ALA A 341 7.54 -22.62 -19.31
CA ALA A 341 7.15 -21.31 -18.81
C ALA A 341 8.37 -20.60 -18.19
N GLY A 342 8.60 -19.34 -18.58
CA GLY A 342 9.74 -18.54 -18.12
C GLY A 342 9.62 -18.12 -16.65
N ALA A 343 10.71 -17.56 -16.12
CA ALA A 343 10.77 -17.00 -14.78
C ALA A 343 9.84 -15.79 -14.62
N GLY A 344 9.82 -14.90 -15.62
CA GLY A 344 8.94 -13.74 -15.71
C GLY A 344 7.46 -14.13 -15.82
N GLU A 345 7.14 -15.19 -16.56
CA GLU A 345 5.78 -15.75 -16.61
C GLU A 345 5.35 -16.29 -15.24
N SER A 346 6.26 -16.96 -14.53
CA SER A 346 5.99 -17.56 -13.21
C SER A 346 5.74 -16.51 -12.14
N VAL A 347 6.54 -15.44 -12.10
CA VAL A 347 6.34 -14.36 -11.11
C VAL A 347 5.08 -13.56 -11.40
N ALA A 348 4.77 -13.30 -12.66
CA ALA A 348 3.53 -12.65 -13.07
C ALA A 348 2.30 -13.46 -12.65
N LEU A 349 2.35 -14.78 -12.82
CA LEU A 349 1.31 -15.70 -12.39
C LEU A 349 1.13 -15.69 -10.87
N ALA A 350 2.24 -15.71 -10.12
CA ALA A 350 2.21 -15.66 -8.66
C ALA A 350 1.57 -14.36 -8.15
N MET A 351 1.93 -13.21 -8.73
CA MET A 351 1.34 -11.90 -8.40
C MET A 351 -0.16 -11.87 -8.64
N ALA A 352 -0.62 -12.35 -9.80
CA ALA A 352 -2.03 -12.37 -10.16
C ALA A 352 -2.84 -13.29 -9.25
N TRP A 353 -2.42 -14.54 -9.07
CA TRP A 353 -3.15 -15.48 -8.21
C TRP A 353 -3.11 -15.08 -6.73
N PHE A 354 -2.00 -14.51 -6.25
CA PHE A 354 -1.93 -13.92 -4.93
C PHE A 354 -2.97 -12.80 -4.76
N GLY A 355 -2.97 -11.80 -5.65
CA GLY A 355 -3.91 -10.68 -5.56
C GLY A 355 -5.38 -11.11 -5.65
N LEU A 356 -5.68 -12.08 -6.53
CA LEU A 356 -7.02 -12.68 -6.63
C LEU A 356 -7.41 -13.41 -5.34
N ALA A 357 -6.49 -14.19 -4.75
CA ALA A 357 -6.74 -14.89 -3.50
C ALA A 357 -6.95 -13.94 -2.33
N VAL A 358 -6.22 -12.82 -2.25
CA VAL A 358 -6.49 -11.77 -1.26
C VAL A 358 -7.89 -11.19 -1.45
N GLY A 359 -8.28 -10.85 -2.67
CA GLY A 359 -9.65 -10.40 -2.97
C GLY A 359 -10.71 -11.43 -2.59
N GLY A 360 -10.45 -12.71 -2.85
CA GLY A 360 -11.32 -13.82 -2.49
C GLY A 360 -11.48 -13.98 -0.98
N LEU A 361 -10.39 -13.85 -0.21
CA LEU A 361 -10.43 -13.86 1.25
C LEU A 361 -11.21 -12.66 1.80
N VAL A 362 -11.04 -11.48 1.22
CA VAL A 362 -11.79 -10.27 1.58
C VAL A 362 -13.28 -10.46 1.28
N ALA A 363 -13.64 -10.97 0.11
CA ALA A 363 -15.02 -11.26 -0.23
C ALA A 363 -15.64 -12.33 0.69
N LEU A 364 -14.93 -13.42 0.97
CA LEU A 364 -15.39 -14.49 1.85
C LEU A 364 -15.64 -13.98 3.28
N SER A 365 -14.74 -13.16 3.81
CA SER A 365 -14.77 -12.73 5.21
C SER A 365 -15.55 -11.44 5.49
N ARG A 366 -15.71 -10.56 4.49
CA ARG A 366 -16.24 -9.19 4.68
C ARG A 366 -17.41 -8.81 3.77
N TRP A 367 -18.01 -9.73 3.00
CA TRP A 367 -19.11 -9.37 2.10
C TRP A 367 -20.31 -8.74 2.82
N THR A 368 -20.68 -9.20 4.01
CA THR A 368 -21.75 -8.60 4.82
C THR A 368 -21.36 -7.21 5.33
N TYR A 369 -20.13 -7.04 5.79
CA TYR A 369 -19.60 -5.73 6.18
C TYR A 369 -19.68 -4.70 5.03
N PHE A 370 -19.48 -5.12 3.78
CA PHE A 370 -19.64 -4.23 2.63
C PHE A 370 -21.10 -3.96 2.25
N ALA A 371 -22.05 -4.74 2.74
CA ALA A 371 -23.47 -4.38 2.63
C ALA A 371 -23.78 -3.17 3.52
N ASP A 372 -23.24 -3.14 4.74
CA ASP A 372 -23.43 -2.04 5.70
C ASP A 372 -22.54 -0.83 5.38
N TYR A 373 -21.33 -1.07 4.87
CA TYR A 373 -20.33 -0.04 4.57
C TYR A 373 -19.81 -0.15 3.12
N PRO A 374 -20.65 0.11 2.11
CA PRO A 374 -20.31 -0.16 0.70
C PRO A 374 -19.13 0.65 0.17
N THR A 375 -18.90 1.86 0.70
CA THR A 375 -17.74 2.70 0.33
C THR A 375 -16.40 2.10 0.76
N GLN A 376 -16.41 1.15 1.72
CA GLN A 376 -15.20 0.49 2.19
C GLN A 376 -14.70 -0.60 1.25
N LEU A 377 -15.49 -1.01 0.24
CA LEU A 377 -15.11 -2.03 -0.73
C LEU A 377 -13.86 -1.62 -1.50
N ALA A 378 -13.82 -0.37 -1.96
CA ALA A 378 -12.70 0.21 -2.70
C ALA A 378 -11.73 0.97 -1.78
N ALA A 379 -11.73 0.72 -0.46
CA ALA A 379 -10.88 1.48 0.46
C ALA A 379 -9.38 1.39 0.08
N PRO A 380 -8.59 2.47 0.28
CA PRO A 380 -7.17 2.52 -0.11
C PRO A 380 -6.32 1.35 0.41
N ARG A 381 -6.66 0.81 1.58
CA ARG A 381 -5.96 -0.34 2.21
C ARG A 381 -5.98 -1.62 1.39
N TYR A 382 -6.91 -1.76 0.42
CA TYR A 382 -6.98 -2.95 -0.43
C TYR A 382 -6.39 -2.76 -1.82
N VAL A 383 -6.16 -1.51 -2.24
CA VAL A 383 -5.62 -1.17 -3.57
C VAL A 383 -4.28 -1.83 -3.88
N PRO A 384 -3.32 -1.98 -2.94
CA PRO A 384 -2.05 -2.64 -3.24
C PRO A 384 -2.23 -4.05 -3.82
N TRP A 385 -3.23 -4.79 -3.34
CA TRP A 385 -3.45 -6.19 -3.70
C TRP A 385 -4.15 -6.34 -5.05
N SER A 386 -5.19 -5.53 -5.30
CA SER A 386 -5.87 -5.51 -6.61
C SER A 386 -4.96 -4.90 -7.68
N TRP A 387 -4.10 -3.95 -7.33
CA TRP A 387 -3.09 -3.42 -8.24
C TRP A 387 -2.04 -4.47 -8.59
N LEU A 388 -1.53 -5.21 -7.61
CA LEU A 388 -0.59 -6.31 -7.82
C LEU A 388 -1.18 -7.38 -8.74
N PHE A 389 -2.49 -7.66 -8.63
CA PHE A 389 -3.20 -8.54 -9.55
C PHE A 389 -3.09 -8.08 -11.02
N TRP A 390 -3.43 -6.82 -11.29
CA TRP A 390 -3.39 -6.25 -12.64
C TRP A 390 -1.97 -6.11 -13.16
N CYS A 391 -1.01 -5.73 -12.32
CA CYS A 391 0.40 -5.72 -12.68
C CYS A 391 0.91 -7.13 -13.02
N GLY A 392 0.42 -8.19 -12.36
CA GLY A 392 0.70 -9.58 -12.74
C GLY A 392 0.23 -9.87 -14.17
N LEU A 393 -1.01 -9.52 -14.52
CA LEU A 393 -1.53 -9.68 -15.89
C LEU A 393 -0.73 -8.89 -16.93
N LEU A 394 -0.41 -7.63 -16.63
CA LEU A 394 0.36 -6.75 -17.51
C LEU A 394 1.81 -7.23 -17.68
N LEU A 395 2.44 -7.71 -16.61
CA LEU A 395 3.78 -8.28 -16.65
C LEU A 395 3.82 -9.54 -17.51
N TRP A 396 2.84 -10.43 -17.34
CA TRP A 396 2.73 -11.62 -18.18
C TRP A 396 2.57 -11.24 -19.65
N ALA A 397 1.63 -10.33 -19.97
CA ALA A 397 1.42 -9.86 -21.33
C ALA A 397 2.69 -9.23 -21.92
N THR A 398 3.42 -8.43 -21.14
CA THR A 398 4.68 -7.78 -21.52
C THR A 398 5.75 -8.79 -21.88
N VAL A 399 5.96 -9.80 -21.03
CA VAL A 399 6.96 -10.86 -21.28
C VAL A 399 6.57 -11.69 -22.50
N ARG A 400 5.29 -12.08 -22.63
CA ARG A 400 4.82 -12.97 -23.72
C ARG A 400 4.76 -12.28 -25.07
N VAL A 401 4.13 -11.10 -25.12
CA VAL A 401 3.93 -10.34 -26.35
C VAL A 401 5.25 -9.67 -26.76
N GLY A 402 6.07 -9.26 -25.80
CA GLY A 402 7.34 -8.56 -26.04
C GLY A 402 8.34 -9.40 -26.84
N LEU A 403 8.30 -10.74 -26.71
CA LEU A 403 9.10 -11.65 -27.52
C LEU A 403 8.84 -11.53 -29.03
N ARG A 404 7.61 -11.15 -29.43
CA ARG A 404 7.19 -11.04 -30.84
C ARG A 404 7.00 -9.59 -31.29
N ARG A 405 6.57 -8.73 -30.36
CA ARG A 405 6.17 -7.34 -30.60
C ARG A 405 6.75 -6.46 -29.49
N PRO A 406 8.08 -6.23 -29.49
CA PRO A 406 8.73 -5.45 -28.42
C PRO A 406 8.28 -3.98 -28.42
N ARG A 407 8.08 -3.38 -29.59
CA ARG A 407 7.68 -1.96 -29.73
C ARG A 407 6.36 -1.62 -29.02
N PRO A 408 5.22 -2.31 -29.30
CA PRO A 408 3.96 -2.04 -28.60
C PRO A 408 4.05 -2.20 -27.09
N VAL A 409 4.79 -3.22 -26.62
CA VAL A 409 4.94 -3.49 -25.19
C VAL A 409 5.70 -2.37 -24.48
N VAL A 410 6.78 -1.89 -25.10
CA VAL A 410 7.57 -0.77 -24.57
C VAL A 410 6.73 0.50 -24.47
N TRP A 411 6.01 0.86 -25.55
CA TRP A 411 5.11 2.01 -25.53
C TRP A 411 3.98 1.84 -24.52
N GLY A 412 3.42 0.64 -24.40
CA GLY A 412 2.39 0.33 -23.40
C GLY A 412 2.89 0.54 -21.97
N ALA A 413 4.12 0.12 -21.64
CA ALA A 413 4.70 0.33 -20.31
C ALA A 413 4.97 1.82 -20.02
N LEU A 414 5.45 2.58 -21.02
CA LEU A 414 5.64 4.03 -20.89
C LEU A 414 4.30 4.77 -20.75
N LEU A 415 3.30 4.38 -21.53
CA LEU A 415 1.95 4.95 -21.43
C LEU A 415 1.34 4.66 -20.06
N LEU A 416 1.50 3.45 -19.52
CA LEU A 416 1.05 3.12 -18.17
C LEU A 416 1.70 4.01 -17.13
N ALA A 417 3.02 4.21 -17.20
CA ALA A 417 3.73 5.11 -16.30
C ALA A 417 3.21 6.55 -16.42
N LEU A 418 2.96 7.04 -17.64
CA LEU A 418 2.42 8.37 -17.88
C LEU A 418 1.00 8.54 -17.32
N VAL A 419 0.12 7.57 -17.56
CA VAL A 419 -1.27 7.57 -17.04
C VAL A 419 -1.30 7.50 -15.52
N ALA A 420 -0.30 6.89 -14.88
CA ALA A 420 -0.20 6.83 -13.44
C ALA A 420 0.25 8.17 -12.79
N VAL A 421 0.81 9.12 -13.54
CA VAL A 421 1.36 10.39 -13.00
C VAL A 421 0.29 11.25 -12.31
N PRO A 422 -0.87 11.56 -12.92
CA PRO A 422 -1.89 12.41 -12.27
C PRO A 422 -2.40 11.79 -10.96
N SER A 423 -2.70 10.49 -10.98
CA SER A 423 -3.07 9.73 -9.79
C SER A 423 -1.98 9.77 -8.72
N THR A 424 -0.72 9.65 -9.13
CA THR A 424 0.42 9.72 -8.21
C THR A 424 0.51 11.07 -7.50
N ALA A 425 0.31 12.17 -8.23
CA ALA A 425 0.33 13.52 -7.67
C ALA A 425 -0.85 13.76 -6.69
N TRP A 426 -2.06 13.34 -7.06
CA TRP A 426 -3.23 13.49 -6.19
C TRP A 426 -3.12 12.66 -4.91
N MET A 427 -2.65 11.42 -5.03
CA MET A 427 -2.48 10.56 -3.85
C MET A 427 -1.33 11.04 -2.95
N ALA A 428 -0.32 11.71 -3.50
CA ALA A 428 0.68 12.41 -2.70
C ALA A 428 0.05 13.56 -1.88
N TYR A 429 -0.86 14.33 -2.49
CA TYR A 429 -1.61 15.37 -1.78
C TYR A 429 -2.48 14.79 -0.65
N LEU A 430 -3.16 13.67 -0.90
CA LEU A 430 -3.91 12.94 0.13
C LEU A 430 -3.00 12.50 1.29
N GLY A 431 -1.85 11.91 0.97
CA GLY A 431 -0.87 11.48 1.99
C GLY A 431 -0.36 12.65 2.83
N ALA A 432 -0.05 13.79 2.21
CA ALA A 432 0.32 15.00 2.94
C ALA A 432 -0.82 15.49 3.86
N SER A 433 -2.08 15.38 3.42
CA SER A 433 -3.25 15.71 4.24
C SER A 433 -3.38 14.79 5.46
N MET A 434 -3.24 13.48 5.28
CA MET A 434 -3.26 12.50 6.37
C MET A 434 -2.13 12.75 7.37
N GLN A 435 -0.93 13.06 6.88
CA GLN A 435 0.21 13.42 7.74
C GLN A 435 -0.08 14.66 8.60
N ARG A 436 -0.69 15.71 8.02
CA ARG A 436 -1.10 16.91 8.78
C ARG A 436 -2.10 16.55 9.87
N VAL A 437 -3.15 15.81 9.53
CA VAL A 437 -4.19 15.36 10.47
C VAL A 437 -3.60 14.53 11.62
N ALA A 438 -2.67 13.62 11.31
CA ALA A 438 -1.96 12.83 12.31
C ALA A 438 -1.16 13.72 13.27
N ASN A 439 -0.39 14.67 12.74
CA ASN A 439 0.39 15.62 13.55
C ASN A 439 -0.52 16.51 14.43
N MET A 440 -1.65 16.98 13.90
CA MET A 440 -2.62 17.75 14.67
C MET A 440 -3.18 16.93 15.83
N THR A 441 -3.61 15.68 15.56
CA THR A 441 -4.14 14.78 16.59
C THR A 441 -3.09 14.48 17.66
N ALA A 442 -1.85 14.19 17.26
CA ALA A 442 -0.76 13.91 18.19
C ALA A 442 -0.37 15.15 19.04
N THR A 443 -0.38 16.35 18.44
CA THR A 443 -0.08 17.61 19.15
C THR A 443 -1.18 17.95 20.15
N ALA A 444 -2.45 17.81 19.77
CA ALA A 444 -3.59 17.97 20.67
C ALA A 444 -3.52 16.99 21.85
N ALA A 445 -3.28 15.71 21.55
CA ALA A 445 -3.16 14.65 22.55
C ALA A 445 -2.00 14.89 23.53
N ALA A 446 -0.86 15.34 23.03
CA ALA A 446 0.30 15.72 23.86
C ALA A 446 -0.01 16.90 24.79
N ALA A 447 -0.82 17.85 24.33
CA ALA A 447 -1.32 18.98 25.11
C ALA A 447 -2.47 18.63 26.08
N GLY A 448 -2.92 17.36 26.09
CA GLY A 448 -4.01 16.91 26.95
C GLY A 448 -5.41 17.23 26.42
N VAL A 449 -5.56 17.34 25.09
CA VAL A 449 -6.84 17.58 24.43
C VAL A 449 -7.15 16.45 23.45
N VAL A 450 -8.36 15.89 23.55
CA VAL A 450 -8.97 15.03 22.53
C VAL A 450 -10.31 15.66 22.17
N ASP A 451 -10.30 16.48 21.12
CA ASP A 451 -11.48 17.20 20.63
C ASP A 451 -12.27 16.31 19.66
N PRO A 452 -13.47 15.81 20.02
CA PRO A 452 -14.26 14.94 19.16
C PRO A 452 -14.72 15.63 17.86
N ASP A 453 -14.74 16.97 17.81
CA ASP A 453 -15.14 17.74 16.63
C ASP A 453 -13.98 18.04 15.68
N GLN A 454 -12.75 17.70 16.08
CA GLN A 454 -11.58 17.84 15.23
C GLN A 454 -11.55 16.77 14.14
N THR A 455 -11.03 17.14 12.96
CA THR A 455 -10.70 16.16 11.92
C THR A 455 -9.60 15.22 12.41
N HIS A 456 -9.94 13.94 12.58
CA HIS A 456 -9.01 12.87 13.00
C HIS A 456 -8.61 11.91 11.88
N GLY A 457 -9.20 12.07 10.69
CA GLY A 457 -9.00 11.15 9.57
C GLY A 457 -9.51 9.77 9.95
N GLU A 458 -8.63 8.77 9.94
CA GLU A 458 -8.97 7.40 10.34
C GLU A 458 -8.64 7.08 11.81
N SER A 459 -8.14 8.05 12.59
CA SER A 459 -7.95 7.84 14.03
C SER A 459 -9.29 7.92 14.75
N VAL A 460 -9.60 6.93 15.57
CA VAL A 460 -10.84 6.90 16.36
C VAL A 460 -10.58 7.64 17.68
N PRO A 461 -11.33 8.72 18.02
CA PRO A 461 -11.07 9.51 19.24
C PRO A 461 -11.05 8.67 20.53
N GLY A 462 -11.91 7.66 20.64
CA GLY A 462 -11.93 6.75 21.78
C GLY A 462 -10.65 5.91 21.91
N GLU A 463 -10.06 5.48 20.79
CA GLU A 463 -8.77 4.75 20.80
C GLU A 463 -7.60 5.68 21.15
N VAL A 464 -7.64 6.93 20.67
CA VAL A 464 -6.68 7.96 21.07
C VAL A 464 -6.74 8.14 22.59
N GLN A 465 -7.93 8.41 23.14
CA GLN A 465 -8.18 8.57 24.57
C GLN A 465 -7.67 7.37 25.39
N ALA A 466 -8.00 6.15 24.96
CA ALA A 466 -7.61 4.92 25.66
C ALA A 466 -6.09 4.72 25.69
N ALA A 467 -5.37 5.11 24.64
CA ALA A 467 -3.92 4.92 24.54
C ALA A 467 -3.09 5.93 25.36
N LEU A 468 -3.62 7.12 25.65
CA LEU A 468 -2.85 8.20 26.28
C LEU A 468 -2.24 7.87 27.65
N PRO A 469 -2.95 7.22 28.60
CA PRO A 469 -2.38 6.88 29.89
C PRO A 469 -1.10 6.04 29.76
N SER A 470 -1.15 5.00 28.93
CA SER A 470 -0.05 4.07 28.70
C SER A 470 1.12 4.73 27.97
N LEU A 471 0.84 5.54 26.95
CA LEU A 471 1.85 6.31 26.22
C LEU A 471 2.56 7.34 27.13
N ARG A 472 1.81 8.02 27.99
CA ARG A 472 2.34 9.01 28.94
C ARG A 472 3.21 8.37 30.01
N ALA A 473 2.76 7.25 30.58
CA ALA A 473 3.50 6.51 31.60
C ALA A 473 4.88 6.06 31.09
N HIS A 474 4.94 5.60 29.83
CA HIS A 474 6.17 5.14 29.20
C HIS A 474 6.95 6.23 28.45
N GLY A 475 6.50 7.49 28.49
CA GLY A 475 7.17 8.60 27.81
C GLY A 475 7.40 8.35 26.31
N SER A 476 6.44 7.71 25.63
CA SER A 476 6.56 7.24 24.25
C SER A 476 5.76 8.10 23.27
N ALA A 477 6.08 7.97 21.98
CA ALA A 477 5.51 8.71 20.86
C ALA A 477 5.57 10.24 21.10
N MET A 478 4.42 10.90 21.17
CA MET A 478 4.32 12.33 21.43
C MET A 478 4.80 12.75 22.83
N PHE A 479 4.80 11.83 23.79
CA PHE A 479 5.30 12.10 25.15
C PHE A 479 6.82 11.99 25.26
N ALA A 480 7.50 11.50 24.22
CA ALA A 480 8.95 11.50 24.13
C ALA A 480 9.51 12.86 23.67
N TRP A 481 8.67 13.74 23.12
CA TRP A 481 9.10 15.02 22.59
C TRP A 481 9.64 15.94 23.68
N PRO A 482 10.72 16.71 23.42
CA PRO A 482 11.23 17.71 24.36
C PRO A 482 10.17 18.71 24.80
N GLU A 483 9.30 19.14 23.88
CA GLU A 483 8.22 20.10 24.15
C GLU A 483 7.18 19.54 25.12
N THR A 484 6.79 18.27 24.94
CA THR A 484 5.84 17.61 25.84
C THR A 484 6.45 17.35 27.21
N ARG A 485 7.76 17.03 27.29
CA ARG A 485 8.46 16.90 28.57
C ARG A 485 8.52 18.23 29.31
N TYR A 486 8.84 19.32 28.61
CA TYR A 486 8.83 20.67 29.18
C TYR A 486 7.43 21.07 29.66
N LEU A 487 6.38 20.79 28.87
CA LEU A 487 4.98 21.00 29.26
C LEU A 487 4.63 20.26 30.57
N GLN A 488 5.20 19.08 30.78
CA GLN A 488 4.99 18.27 32.00
C GLN A 488 5.90 18.67 33.18
N GLY A 489 6.68 19.74 33.04
CA GLY A 489 7.65 20.17 34.07
C GLY A 489 8.80 19.18 34.27
N LYS A 490 9.04 18.26 33.33
CA LYS A 490 10.16 17.31 33.40
C LYS A 490 11.46 18.00 32.98
N PRO A 491 12.62 17.62 33.55
CA PRO A 491 13.91 18.16 33.14
C PRO A 491 14.14 17.97 31.63
N THR A 492 14.54 19.05 30.96
CA THR A 492 14.95 19.07 29.57
C THR A 492 16.30 19.77 29.46
N ALA A 493 17.17 19.27 28.58
CA ALA A 493 18.43 19.92 28.24
C ALA A 493 18.22 21.07 27.23
N ALA A 494 17.01 21.22 26.69
CA ALA A 494 16.70 22.19 25.67
C ALA A 494 16.60 23.61 26.24
N THR A 495 17.12 24.58 25.50
CA THR A 495 17.00 26.01 25.83
C THR A 495 15.68 26.56 25.28
N ALA A 496 14.93 27.28 26.11
CA ALA A 496 13.69 27.92 25.70
C ALA A 496 13.95 29.36 25.25
N SER A 497 13.37 29.75 24.11
CA SER A 497 13.39 31.14 23.64
C SER A 497 11.99 31.60 23.23
N GLY A 498 11.63 32.82 23.62
CA GLY A 498 10.34 33.42 23.29
C GLY A 498 10.15 33.63 21.79
N VAL A 499 8.94 33.34 21.32
CA VAL A 499 8.51 33.57 19.93
C VAL A 499 7.33 34.55 19.96
N PRO A 500 7.46 35.72 19.31
CA PRO A 500 6.39 36.71 19.32
C PRO A 500 5.16 36.19 18.57
N LEU A 501 3.99 36.42 19.17
CA LEU A 501 2.70 36.02 18.65
C LEU A 501 1.95 37.23 18.07
N SER A 502 1.19 37.01 17.00
CA SER A 502 0.23 37.98 16.48
C SER A 502 -1.05 37.30 15.99
N ALA A 503 -2.14 38.08 15.87
CA ALA A 503 -3.44 37.60 15.42
C ALA A 503 -3.94 36.35 16.17
N VAL A 504 -3.84 36.39 17.50
CA VAL A 504 -4.23 35.29 18.39
C VAL A 504 -5.75 35.17 18.44
N SER A 505 -6.24 33.96 18.20
CA SER A 505 -7.64 33.56 18.36
C SER A 505 -7.68 32.34 19.28
N VAL A 506 -8.57 32.39 20.27
CA VAL A 506 -8.76 31.31 21.25
C VAL A 506 -10.22 30.88 21.17
N VAL A 507 -10.44 29.59 20.93
CA VAL A 507 -11.77 28.99 20.78
C VAL A 507 -11.90 27.85 21.77
N ALA A 508 -12.94 27.86 22.59
CA ALA A 508 -13.25 26.75 23.47
C ALA A 508 -13.63 25.51 22.66
N VAL A 509 -13.09 24.35 23.03
CA VAL A 509 -13.39 23.07 22.37
C VAL A 509 -13.81 22.03 23.39
N ARG A 510 -14.50 20.99 22.91
CA ARG A 510 -14.82 19.84 23.76
C ARG A 510 -13.54 19.04 24.03
N ASN A 511 -13.49 18.38 25.18
CA ASN A 511 -12.37 17.50 25.53
C ASN A 511 -12.90 16.19 26.10
N LEU A 512 -12.67 15.07 25.39
CA LEU A 512 -13.05 13.75 25.88
C LEU A 512 -12.28 13.35 27.15
N LEU A 513 -11.13 13.98 27.42
CA LEU A 513 -10.36 13.78 28.65
C LEU A 513 -10.92 14.54 29.86
N GLY A 514 -11.93 15.39 29.66
CA GLY A 514 -12.50 16.26 30.68
C GLY A 514 -11.75 17.59 30.85
N GLY A 515 -12.37 18.49 31.62
CA GLY A 515 -11.83 19.83 31.91
C GLY A 515 -11.91 20.83 30.74
N PRO A 516 -11.60 22.12 31.00
CA PRO A 516 -11.60 23.15 29.97
C PRO A 516 -10.43 22.96 29.00
N ALA A 517 -10.72 23.07 27.70
CA ALA A 517 -9.76 22.95 26.62
C ALA A 517 -9.99 24.04 25.56
N TRP A 518 -8.90 24.41 24.91
CA TRP A 518 -8.88 25.51 23.95
C TRP A 518 -8.12 25.11 22.70
N ARG A 519 -8.66 25.47 21.55
CA ARG A 519 -7.92 25.57 20.28
C ARG A 519 -7.43 27.00 20.13
N VAL A 520 -6.15 27.14 19.81
CA VAL A 520 -5.47 28.42 19.69
C VAL A 520 -4.93 28.56 18.28
N GLU A 521 -5.25 29.66 17.60
CA GLU A 521 -4.70 29.97 16.29
C GLU A 521 -3.97 31.30 16.32
N PHE A 522 -2.78 31.36 15.74
CA PHE A 522 -1.97 32.57 15.75
C PHE A 522 -0.98 32.61 14.58
N ALA A 523 -0.36 33.75 14.37
CA ALA A 523 0.78 33.92 13.47
C ALA A 523 2.07 34.05 14.29
N ALA A 524 3.11 33.34 13.87
CA ALA A 524 4.43 33.38 14.47
C ALA A 524 5.49 32.95 13.45
N ARG A 525 6.71 33.51 13.57
CA ARG A 525 7.86 33.14 12.74
C ARG A 525 8.81 32.29 13.56
N SER A 526 8.74 30.97 13.36
CA SER A 526 9.70 30.03 13.95
C SER A 526 9.95 28.87 12.97
N PRO A 527 11.21 28.40 12.84
CA PRO A 527 11.52 27.19 12.08
C PRO A 527 11.26 25.90 12.89
N ALA A 528 10.87 26.02 14.17
CA ALA A 528 10.65 24.86 15.03
C ALA A 528 9.49 24.00 14.50
N PRO A 529 9.54 22.67 14.69
CA PRO A 529 8.43 21.80 14.31
C PRO A 529 7.22 21.99 15.23
N ARG A 530 7.45 22.45 16.47
CA ARG A 530 6.43 22.69 17.49
C ARG A 530 6.84 23.87 18.38
N LEU A 531 5.85 24.50 18.99
CA LEU A 531 6.04 25.51 20.04
C LEU A 531 5.33 25.06 21.30
N VAL A 532 5.92 25.39 22.46
CA VAL A 532 5.22 25.30 23.74
C VAL A 532 4.43 26.57 23.94
N LEU A 533 3.15 26.44 24.26
CA LEU A 533 2.30 27.55 24.66
C LEU A 533 2.42 27.76 26.17
N GLN A 534 2.59 29.00 26.59
CA GLN A 534 2.61 29.38 28.00
C GLN A 534 1.66 30.54 28.29
N CYS A 535 1.15 30.60 29.51
CA CYS A 535 0.38 31.73 30.02
C CYS A 535 0.92 32.09 31.40
N ALA A 536 1.29 33.36 31.60
CA ALA A 536 1.89 33.86 32.84
C ALA A 536 3.09 32.99 33.32
N GLY A 537 3.97 32.62 32.39
CA GLY A 537 5.16 31.79 32.66
C GLY A 537 4.89 30.30 32.93
N ARG A 538 3.63 29.85 32.86
CA ARG A 538 3.26 28.43 33.01
C ARG A 538 3.02 27.78 31.67
N PRO A 539 3.64 26.63 31.34
CA PRO A 539 3.30 25.85 30.16
C PRO A 539 1.85 25.37 30.22
N VAL A 540 1.07 25.65 29.17
CA VAL A 540 -0.38 25.32 29.10
C VAL A 540 -0.74 24.44 27.90
N GLY A 541 0.13 24.34 26.90
CA GLY A 541 -0.20 23.63 25.67
C GLY A 541 0.94 23.51 24.67
N LEU A 542 0.60 23.02 23.48
CA LEU A 542 1.53 22.87 22.35
C LEU A 542 0.88 23.39 21.06
N ALA A 543 1.71 23.88 20.15
CA ALA A 543 1.29 24.31 18.81
C ALA A 543 2.18 23.74 17.72
N MET A 544 1.62 23.60 16.52
CA MET A 544 2.31 23.17 15.32
C MET A 544 2.00 24.10 14.13
N PRO A 545 2.88 24.20 13.13
CA PRO A 545 2.62 25.01 11.95
C PRO A 545 1.57 24.35 11.04
N LEU A 546 0.64 25.15 10.54
CA LEU A 546 -0.41 24.76 9.59
C LEU A 546 -0.66 25.89 8.57
N ALA A 547 -0.36 25.64 7.30
CA ALA A 547 -0.64 26.55 6.18
C ALA A 547 -0.18 28.02 6.40
N GLY A 548 1.02 28.22 6.93
CA GLY A 548 1.58 29.56 7.18
C GLY A 548 1.08 30.24 8.47
N ARG A 549 0.22 29.57 9.23
CA ARG A 549 -0.20 29.93 10.58
C ARG A 549 0.25 28.86 11.57
N TRP A 550 -0.03 29.09 12.84
CA TRP A 550 0.14 28.11 13.91
C TRP A 550 -1.22 27.76 14.50
N VAL A 551 -1.41 26.47 14.76
CA VAL A 551 -2.57 25.94 15.46
C VAL A 551 -2.07 25.14 16.65
N GLY A 552 -2.63 25.41 17.81
CA GLY A 552 -2.27 24.75 19.06
C GLY A 552 -3.48 24.40 19.90
N TRP A 553 -3.20 23.64 20.94
CA TRP A 553 -4.16 23.17 21.93
C TRP A 553 -3.61 23.41 23.32
N ALA A 554 -4.48 23.83 24.22
CA ALA A 554 -4.15 24.11 25.61
C ALA A 554 -5.27 23.65 26.54
N THR A 555 -4.93 23.41 27.80
CA THR A 555 -5.88 23.03 28.86
C THR A 555 -5.81 24.01 30.02
N GLY A 556 -6.87 24.06 30.84
CA GLY A 556 -6.94 24.94 32.01
C GLY A 556 -7.51 26.33 31.69
N PRO A 557 -7.47 27.27 32.65
CA PRO A 557 -7.92 28.64 32.42
C PRO A 557 -6.95 29.35 31.46
N LEU A 558 -7.46 29.88 30.34
CA LEU A 558 -6.66 30.53 29.31
C LEU A 558 -7.30 31.87 28.93
N ASP A 559 -6.48 32.92 28.92
CA ASP A 559 -6.81 34.22 28.33
C ASP A 559 -5.87 34.46 27.13
N ALA A 560 -6.38 35.08 26.06
CA ALA A 560 -5.57 35.44 24.90
C ALA A 560 -4.47 36.44 25.27
N GLY A 561 -4.72 37.32 26.25
CA GLY A 561 -3.77 38.37 26.65
C GLY A 561 -2.51 37.88 27.36
N CYS A 562 -2.54 36.69 27.96
CA CYS A 562 -1.38 36.12 28.66
C CYS A 562 -0.55 35.16 27.81
N LEU A 563 -1.01 34.86 26.59
CA LEU A 563 -0.46 33.79 25.77
C LEU A 563 0.89 34.18 25.17
N GLU A 564 1.89 33.36 25.43
CA GLU A 564 3.20 33.44 24.80
C GLU A 564 3.57 32.07 24.22
N ALA A 565 4.50 32.05 23.26
CA ALA A 565 5.04 30.81 22.72
C ALA A 565 6.55 30.72 22.94
N LEU A 566 7.01 29.50 23.19
CA LEU A 566 8.42 29.16 23.34
C LEU A 566 8.82 28.17 22.25
N GLN A 567 9.97 28.40 21.62
CA GLN A 567 10.66 27.36 20.86
C GLN A 567 11.74 26.75 21.75
N LEU A 568 11.84 25.42 21.72
CA LEU A 568 12.91 24.67 22.39
C LEU A 568 14.01 24.36 21.39
N ARG A 569 15.27 24.53 21.79
CA ARG A 569 16.47 24.21 21.00
C ARG A 569 17.37 23.22 21.72
#